data_AF-A0AAE4ACN3-F1
#
_entry.id   AF-A0AAE4ACN3-F1
#
_cell.length_a   1.000
_cell.length_b   1.000
_cell.length_c   1.000
_cell.angle_alpha   90.00
_cell.angle_beta   90.00
_cell.angle_gamma   90.00
#
_symmetry.space_group_name_H-M   'P 1'
#
loop_
_entity.id
_entity.type
_entity.pdbx_description
1 polymer ?
#
loop_
_entity_poly.entity_id
_entity_poly.type
_entity_poly.pdbx_seq_one_letter_code
_entity_poly.pdbx_strand_id
1 'polypeptide(L)'
;MSILTPIPPAQPWYAKAFYNLPLIGWLARDIAFGDSDNIWYFLVIVLTVLVLSVATWGLPALVLIALAYVPVHMGLMVILARP
;
A
#
# COMPACT_ATOMS: atom_id res chain seq x y z
N MET A 1 -19.17 -0.07 12.15
CA MET A 1 -19.04 1.14 11.32
C MET A 1 -18.37 2.17 12.20
N SER A 2 -17.10 2.51 11.93
CA SER A 2 -16.41 3.55 12.69
C SER A 2 -17.04 4.89 12.35
N ILE A 3 -17.33 5.71 13.34
CA ILE A 3 -18.00 7.01 13.19
C ILE A 3 -17.13 8.06 12.47
N LEU A 4 -15.87 7.72 12.16
CA LEU A 4 -14.86 8.60 11.57
C LEU A 4 -14.60 8.36 10.08
N THR A 5 -15.22 7.35 9.47
CA THR A 5 -15.09 7.10 8.02
C THR A 5 -16.35 7.59 7.31
N PRO A 6 -16.29 8.68 6.52
CA PRO A 6 -17.37 9.15 5.67
C PRO A 6 -17.83 8.03 4.72
N ILE A 7 -19.12 8.06 4.37
CA ILE A 7 -19.71 7.12 3.40
C ILE A 7 -18.93 7.23 2.07
N PRO A 8 -18.33 6.14 1.56
CA PRO A 8 -17.55 6.21 0.34
C PRO A 8 -18.45 6.67 -0.83
N PRO A 9 -18.02 7.65 -1.65
CA PRO A 9 -18.76 8.08 -2.84
C PRO A 9 -18.98 6.89 -3.80
N ALA A 10 -19.94 6.98 -4.72
CA ALA A 10 -20.24 5.89 -5.66
C ALA A 10 -18.98 5.46 -6.42
N GLN A 11 -18.45 4.29 -6.07
CA GLN A 11 -17.16 3.84 -6.58
C GLN A 11 -17.28 2.91 -7.80
N PRO A 12 -16.33 3.01 -8.74
CA PRO A 12 -16.22 2.06 -9.84
C PRO A 12 -15.91 0.65 -9.32
N TRP A 13 -16.27 -0.36 -10.11
CA TRP A 13 -16.23 -1.77 -9.69
C TRP A 13 -14.83 -2.25 -9.27
N TYR A 14 -13.77 -1.76 -9.93
CA TYR A 14 -12.38 -2.11 -9.61
C TYR A 14 -11.95 -1.56 -8.25
N ALA A 15 -12.39 -0.36 -7.88
CA ALA A 15 -12.07 0.25 -6.59
C ALA A 15 -12.78 -0.51 -5.46
N LYS A 16 -14.04 -0.92 -5.67
CA LYS A 16 -14.78 -1.79 -4.73
C LYS A 16 -14.07 -3.13 -4.51
N ALA A 17 -13.57 -3.75 -5.56
CA ALA A 17 -12.80 -4.99 -5.45
C ALA A 17 -11.51 -4.78 -4.64
N PHE A 18 -10.79 -3.69 -4.89
CA PHE A 18 -9.55 -3.35 -4.19
C PHE A 18 -9.77 -3.10 -2.68
N TYR A 19 -10.78 -2.31 -2.31
CA TYR A 19 -11.09 -2.04 -0.90
C TYR A 19 -11.67 -3.23 -0.14
N ASN A 20 -12.04 -4.31 -0.84
CA ASN A 20 -12.51 -5.55 -0.23
C ASN A 20 -11.39 -6.58 -0.02
N LEU A 21 -10.13 -6.27 -0.36
CA LEU A 21 -9.03 -7.17 0.00
C LEU A 21 -8.95 -7.31 1.53
N PRO A 22 -8.91 -8.55 2.07
CA PRO A 22 -8.98 -8.78 3.50
C PRO A 22 -7.75 -8.25 4.25
N LEU A 23 -6.58 -8.25 3.61
CA LEU A 23 -5.32 -7.87 4.27
C LEU A 23 -5.04 -6.37 4.19
N ILE A 24 -5.30 -5.74 3.04
CA ILE A 24 -4.91 -4.35 2.77
C ILE A 24 -6.10 -3.42 2.46
N GLY A 25 -7.27 -3.97 2.12
CA GLY A 25 -8.41 -3.19 1.65
C GLY A 25 -9.03 -2.32 2.73
N TRP A 26 -9.00 -2.76 3.99
CA TRP A 26 -9.42 -1.97 5.15
C TRP A 26 -8.51 -0.76 5.36
N LEU A 27 -7.19 -0.97 5.35
CA LEU A 27 -6.18 0.08 5.53
C LEU A 27 -6.21 1.09 4.37
N ALA A 28 -6.36 0.61 3.13
CA ALA A 28 -6.49 1.48 1.96
C ALA A 28 -7.75 2.36 2.03
N ARG A 29 -8.85 1.84 2.59
CA ARG A 29 -10.09 2.59 2.78
C ARG A 29 -9.93 3.66 3.86
N ASP A 30 -9.25 3.32 4.94
CA ASP A 30 -8.99 4.25 6.05
C ASP A 30 -8.06 5.39 5.64
N ILE A 31 -7.11 5.17 4.74
CA ILE A 31 -6.25 6.24 4.19
C ILE A 31 -7.02 7.11 3.18
N ALA A 32 -7.88 6.51 2.35
CA ALA A 32 -8.58 7.22 1.28
C ALA A 32 -9.77 8.05 1.76
N PHE A 33 -10.47 7.58 2.81
CA PHE A 33 -11.69 8.23 3.31
C PHE A 33 -11.59 8.64 4.78
N GLY A 34 -10.67 8.08 5.56
CA GLY A 34 -10.53 8.41 6.98
C GLY A 34 -9.77 9.72 7.21
N ASP A 35 -9.25 9.85 8.43
CA ASP A 35 -8.54 11.04 8.89
C ASP A 35 -7.18 11.20 8.17
N SER A 36 -6.70 12.43 8.00
CA SER A 36 -5.41 12.71 7.37
C SER A 36 -4.25 12.09 8.15
N ASP A 37 -4.39 11.91 9.46
CA ASP A 37 -3.37 11.30 10.31
C ASP A 37 -3.20 9.79 10.05
N ASN A 38 -4.15 9.12 9.40
CA ASN A 38 -4.06 7.70 9.05
C ASN A 38 -2.85 7.40 8.14
N ILE A 39 -2.37 8.38 7.37
CA ILE A 39 -1.16 8.19 6.55
C ILE A 39 0.08 7.93 7.41
N TRP A 40 0.21 8.59 8.56
CA TRP A 40 1.34 8.42 9.46
C TRP A 40 1.32 7.03 10.11
N TYR A 41 0.15 6.58 10.54
CA TYR A 41 -0.03 5.22 11.06
C TYR A 41 0.30 4.16 9.99
N PHE A 42 -0.14 4.38 8.74
CA PHE A 42 0.22 3.51 7.62
C PHE A 42 1.74 3.40 7.42
N LEU A 43 2.44 4.54 7.39
CA LEU A 43 3.89 4.56 7.22
C LEU A 43 4.62 3.82 8.36
N VAL A 44 4.17 3.98 9.60
CA VAL A 44 4.73 3.26 10.76
C VAL A 44 4.47 1.76 10.66
N ILE A 45 3.29 1.34 10.21
CA ILE A 45 2.97 -0.08 9.99
C ILE A 45 3.89 -0.68 8.91
N VAL A 46 4.06 0.01 7.77
CA VAL A 46 4.95 -0.44 6.69
C VAL A 46 6.38 -0.55 7.18
N LEU A 47 6.88 0.46 7.91
CA LEU A 47 8.22 0.43 8.49
C LEU A 47 8.38 -0.73 9.48
N THR A 48 7.37 -1.00 10.30
CA THR A 48 7.39 -2.09 11.28
C THR A 48 7.43 -3.45 10.58
N VAL A 49 6.60 -3.66 9.55
CA VAL A 49 6.62 -4.88 8.74
C VAL A 49 7.98 -5.08 8.05
N LEU A 50 8.59 -4.00 7.57
CA LEU A 50 9.94 -4.04 7.02
C LEU A 50 10.97 -4.49 8.07
N VAL A 51 10.99 -3.84 9.23
CA VAL A 51 11.92 -4.18 10.32
C VAL A 51 11.73 -5.63 10.77
N LEU A 52 10.49 -6.07 10.97
CA LEU A 52 10.18 -7.45 11.34
C LEU A 52 10.62 -8.45 10.26
N SER A 53 10.43 -8.11 8.98
CA SER A 53 10.86 -8.97 7.86
C SER A 53 12.38 -9.12 7.83
N VAL A 54 13.11 -8.02 7.99
CA VAL A 54 14.58 -8.04 8.04
C VAL A 54 15.08 -8.74 9.29
N ALA A 55 14.44 -8.53 10.45
CA ALA A 55 14.81 -9.21 11.69
C ALA A 55 14.57 -10.74 11.61
N THR A 56 13.52 -11.16 10.89
CA THR A 56 13.15 -12.58 10.77
C THR A 56 13.97 -13.31 9.72
N TRP A 57 14.22 -12.68 8.57
CA TRP A 57 14.83 -13.34 7.40
C TRP A 57 16.14 -12.73 6.93
N GLY A 58 16.54 -11.56 7.43
CA GLY A 58 17.80 -10.90 7.08
C GLY A 58 17.85 -10.45 5.61
N LEU A 59 18.96 -10.78 4.95
CA LEU A 59 19.25 -10.40 3.56
C LEU A 59 18.17 -10.86 2.55
N PRO A 60 17.63 -12.10 2.61
CA PRO A 60 16.51 -12.53 1.76
C PRO A 60 15.33 -11.55 1.70
N ALA A 61 14.91 -10.97 2.83
CA ALA A 61 13.81 -10.00 2.84
C ALA A 61 14.15 -8.75 2.00
N LEU A 62 15.37 -8.24 2.14
CA LEU A 62 15.85 -7.08 1.38
C LEU A 62 15.95 -7.39 -0.12
N VAL A 63 16.43 -8.59 -0.48
CA VAL A 63 16.52 -9.03 -1.88
C VAL A 63 15.13 -9.12 -2.51
N LEU A 64 14.14 -9.67 -1.80
CA LEU A 64 12.77 -9.73 -2.31
C LEU A 64 12.14 -8.35 -2.49
N ILE A 65 12.40 -7.40 -1.58
CA ILE A 65 11.93 -6.02 -1.72
C ILE A 65 12.56 -5.36 -2.95
N ALA A 66 13.87 -5.53 -3.14
CA ALA A 66 14.55 -5.01 -4.33
C ALA A 66 14.01 -5.65 -5.62
N LEU A 67 13.77 -6.96 -5.61
CA LEU A 67 13.21 -7.69 -6.75
C LEU A 67 11.79 -7.22 -7.08
N ALA A 68 10.93 -7.02 -6.07
CA ALA A 68 9.59 -6.48 -6.26
C ALA A 68 9.59 -5.05 -6.86
N TYR A 69 10.67 -4.29 -6.66
CA TYR A 69 10.83 -2.94 -7.21
C TYR A 69 11.34 -2.92 -8.67
N VAL A 70 11.84 -4.03 -9.20
CA VAL A 70 12.28 -4.15 -10.61
C VAL A 70 11.18 -3.78 -11.62
N PRO A 71 9.96 -4.36 -11.58
CA PRO A 71 8.92 -4.00 -12.55
C PRO A 71 8.52 -2.52 -12.46
N VAL A 72 8.61 -1.90 -11.28
CA VAL A 72 8.34 -0.46 -11.10
C VAL A 72 9.36 0.37 -11.87
N HIS A 73 10.65 0.07 -11.73
CA HIS A 73 11.69 0.74 -12.52
C HIS A 73 11.56 0.51 -14.01
N MET A 74 11.23 -0.72 -14.43
CA MET A 74 11.00 -1.02 -15.85
C MET A 74 9.84 -0.19 -16.40
N GLY A 75 8.72 -0.13 -15.68
CA GLY A 75 7.60 0.74 -16.05
C GLY A 75 7.97 2.22 -16.08
N LEU A 76 8.74 2.68 -15.10
CA LEU A 76 9.21 4.06 -15.01
C LEU A 76 10.13 4.44 -16.18
N MET A 77 11.01 3.53 -16.61
CA MET A 77 11.85 3.72 -17.79
C MET A 77 11.01 3.81 -19.07
N VAL A 78 10.03 2.93 -19.26
CA VAL A 78 9.11 3.00 -20.42
C VAL A 78 8.32 4.32 -20.42
N ILE A 79 7.86 4.74 -19.23
CA ILE A 79 7.17 6.01 -19.02
C ILE A 79 8.09 7.18 -19.37
N LEU A 80 9.34 7.19 -18.91
CA LEU A 80 10.23 8.33 -19.10
C LEU A 80 10.84 8.37 -20.51
N ALA A 81 10.99 7.21 -21.16
CA ALA A 81 11.51 7.08 -22.53
C ALA A 81 10.46 7.35 -23.61
N ARG A 82 9.20 7.65 -23.23
CA ARG A 82 8.19 8.13 -24.19
C ARG A 82 8.64 9.51 -24.72
N PRO A 83 8.59 9.75 -26.04
CA PRO A 83 8.94 11.05 -26.62
C PRO A 83 8.00 12.17 -26.18
#